data_AF-A0A058ZMU8-F1
#
_entry.id   AF-A0A058ZMU8-F1
#
_cell.length_a   1.000
_cell.length_b   1.000
_cell.length_c   1.000
_cell.angle_alpha   90.00
_cell.angle_beta   90.00
_cell.angle_gamma   90.00
#
_symmetry.space_group_name_H-M   'P 1'
#
loop_
_entity.id
_entity.type
_entity.pdbx_description
1 polymer ?
#
loop_
_entity_poly.entity_id
_entity_poly.type
_entity_poly.pdbx_seq_one_letter_code
_entity_poly.pdbx_strand_id
1 'polypeptide(L)'
;MLFFSVIAVLVMSGTALVGQEVHIVAVGKGQPPDDLYALPEAHVLVDRPGQNVSLILLGGGPLRWKVETTPDTFVDGIFMGGRVSRDSEVLLSGIPMIGTRMPDLPLVYRPVGKDFRAMVEQLTQDLATHRIHSFQSQHVFRGAPMTIDQVDLLTPAFGRNPLSAHVGATKDLPVELKHWLETGAAEGSWEVVFDPSGFTLGNGSGATRFPVPESMPDILLPVQGTYDPQSQTLFGVTYGGEGVIYAVDTLSGDWSIIAGLDGYDAATLHFDARDQVLVLTGAFSRPGEIKIVGLDGSKATTMIPITSFPGLTDLFDFGNEYGPPLTPLMYRDGWLLLEALGTEQSRYPHTGPYRLYAVEIETGDVRLLRYRDD
;
A
#
# COMPACT_ATOMS: atom_id res chain seq x y z
N MET A 1 51.08 27.84 -26.43
CA MET A 1 50.99 26.74 -25.43
C MET A 1 49.51 26.37 -25.39
N LEU A 2 49.11 25.36 -26.18
CA LEU A 2 47.71 24.95 -26.34
C LEU A 2 47.40 23.82 -25.36
N PHE A 3 46.46 24.04 -24.45
CA PHE A 3 45.89 23.02 -23.59
C PHE A 3 44.85 22.21 -24.38
N PHE A 4 45.08 20.91 -24.54
CA PHE A 4 44.06 19.97 -25.00
C PHE A 4 43.25 19.49 -23.79
N SER A 5 41.98 19.89 -23.71
CA SER A 5 40.99 19.21 -22.86
C SER A 5 40.57 17.93 -23.56
N VAL A 6 40.88 16.79 -22.94
CA VAL A 6 40.35 15.49 -23.35
C VAL A 6 39.03 15.29 -22.61
N ILE A 7 37.91 15.48 -23.32
CA ILE A 7 36.59 15.04 -22.87
C ILE A 7 36.41 13.63 -23.40
N ALA A 8 36.44 12.64 -22.50
CA ALA A 8 36.08 11.27 -22.82
C ALA A 8 34.55 11.16 -22.84
N VAL A 9 33.97 11.13 -24.04
CA VAL A 9 32.56 10.75 -24.24
C VAL A 9 32.52 9.23 -24.38
N LEU A 10 32.01 8.55 -23.37
CA LEU A 10 31.79 7.10 -23.41
C LEU A 10 30.43 6.86 -24.08
N VAL A 11 30.44 6.39 -25.33
CA VAL A 11 29.23 5.92 -26.02
C VAL A 11 29.00 4.46 -25.63
N MET A 12 28.08 4.24 -24.68
CA MET A 12 27.67 2.91 -24.25
C MET A 12 26.73 2.31 -25.29
N SER A 13 27.25 1.33 -26.03
CA SER A 13 26.48 0.48 -26.94
C SER A 13 25.79 -0.60 -26.11
N GLY A 14 24.48 -0.78 -26.32
CA GLY A 14 23.66 -1.73 -25.56
C GLY A 14 24.06 -3.19 -25.79
N THR A 15 24.95 -3.69 -24.94
CA THR A 15 24.99 -5.11 -24.57
C THR A 15 24.10 -5.28 -23.35
N ALA A 16 23.17 -6.24 -23.38
CA ALA A 16 22.49 -6.67 -22.18
C ALA A 16 23.55 -7.05 -21.12
N LEU A 17 23.68 -6.22 -20.08
CA LEU A 17 24.64 -6.38 -19.00
C LEU A 17 24.20 -7.59 -18.16
N VAL A 18 24.80 -8.74 -18.44
CA VAL A 18 24.71 -9.88 -17.53
C VAL A 18 25.51 -9.52 -16.27
N GLY A 19 24.81 -9.34 -15.14
CA GLY A 19 25.42 -9.30 -13.79
C GLY A 19 25.56 -7.95 -13.09
N GLN A 20 24.82 -6.89 -13.47
CA GLN A 20 24.86 -5.63 -12.73
C GLN A 20 24.05 -5.71 -11.43
N GLU A 21 24.71 -5.45 -10.30
CA GLU A 21 24.07 -5.32 -8.98
C GLU A 21 23.56 -3.88 -8.80
N VAL A 22 22.36 -3.72 -8.22
CA VAL A 22 21.71 -2.42 -8.00
C VAL A 22 21.55 -2.22 -6.51
N HIS A 23 22.25 -1.25 -5.95
CA HIS A 23 22.30 -1.01 -4.52
C HIS A 23 21.76 0.38 -4.20
N ILE A 24 20.87 0.47 -3.22
CA ILE A 24 20.24 1.71 -2.82
C ILE A 24 20.72 2.15 -1.45
N VAL A 25 21.09 3.43 -1.34
CA VAL A 25 21.42 4.10 -0.08
C VAL A 25 20.55 5.34 0.07
N ALA A 26 19.76 5.40 1.13
CA ALA A 26 18.91 6.54 1.46
C ALA A 26 19.40 7.27 2.73
N VAL A 27 19.62 8.58 2.63
CA VAL A 27 20.04 9.42 3.76
C VAL A 27 19.16 10.65 3.86
N GLY A 28 18.55 10.85 5.02
CA GLY A 28 17.70 12.01 5.26
C GLY A 28 18.49 13.28 5.52
N LYS A 29 19.42 13.21 6.48
CA LYS A 29 20.33 14.29 6.83
C LYS A 29 21.74 13.75 6.95
N GLY A 30 22.69 14.39 6.26
CA GLY A 30 24.11 14.10 6.37
C GLY A 30 24.68 14.57 7.70
N GLN A 31 25.91 14.16 7.98
CA GLN A 31 26.69 14.70 9.08
C GLN A 31 27.05 16.16 8.77
N PRO A 32 26.75 17.11 9.67
CA PRO A 32 27.14 18.49 9.47
C PRO A 32 28.67 18.60 9.43
N PRO A 33 29.23 19.36 8.49
CA PRO A 33 30.66 19.64 8.44
C PRO A 33 31.05 20.67 9.50
N ASP A 34 32.33 20.75 9.81
CA ASP A 34 32.88 21.81 10.68
C ASP A 34 32.78 23.20 10.01
N ASP A 35 32.89 23.25 8.68
CA ASP A 35 32.66 24.46 7.88
C ASP A 35 31.18 24.64 7.59
N LEU A 36 30.55 25.67 8.16
CA LEU A 36 29.12 25.96 7.99
C LEU A 36 28.67 26.20 6.54
N TYR A 37 29.59 26.45 5.61
CA TYR A 37 29.30 26.62 4.20
C TYR A 37 29.45 25.34 3.37
N ALA A 38 30.03 24.29 3.95
CA ALA A 38 30.14 23.00 3.29
C ALA A 38 28.81 22.22 3.35
N LEU A 39 28.60 21.36 2.37
CA LEU A 39 27.46 20.46 2.35
C LEU A 39 27.58 19.41 3.47
N PRO A 40 26.46 19.01 4.12
CA PRO A 40 26.43 17.83 4.98
C PRO A 40 26.89 16.58 4.23
N GLU A 41 27.65 15.74 4.91
CA GLU A 41 28.32 14.60 4.28
C GLU A 41 27.64 13.27 4.64
N ALA A 42 27.61 12.35 3.68
CA ALA A 42 27.24 10.96 3.89
C ALA A 42 28.30 10.06 3.27
N HIS A 43 28.74 9.02 4.00
CA HIS A 43 29.79 8.11 3.55
C HIS A 43 29.22 6.73 3.23
N VAL A 44 29.53 6.26 2.03
CA VAL A 44 29.18 4.93 1.51
C VAL A 44 30.46 4.19 1.17
N LEU A 45 30.61 2.97 1.66
CA LEU A 45 31.67 2.05 1.26
C LEU A 45 31.04 0.92 0.43
N VAL A 46 31.49 0.76 -0.81
CA VAL A 46 31.05 -0.33 -1.69
C VAL A 46 32.13 -1.43 -1.68
N ASP A 47 31.81 -2.56 -1.06
CA ASP A 47 32.70 -3.71 -0.94
C ASP A 47 32.13 -4.92 -1.71
N ARG A 48 32.21 -4.84 -3.04
CA ARG A 48 31.65 -5.85 -3.96
C ARG A 48 32.72 -6.31 -4.95
N PRO A 49 33.77 -7.03 -4.49
CA PRO A 49 34.88 -7.44 -5.33
C PRO A 49 34.40 -8.35 -6.48
N GLY A 50 34.88 -8.04 -7.69
CA GLY A 50 34.53 -8.72 -8.92
C GLY A 50 33.12 -8.41 -9.45
N GLN A 51 32.38 -7.50 -8.82
CA GLN A 51 31.02 -7.13 -9.23
C GLN A 51 30.96 -5.76 -9.87
N ASN A 52 29.99 -5.60 -10.76
CA ASN A 52 29.61 -4.34 -11.38
C ASN A 52 28.39 -3.75 -10.66
N VAL A 53 28.51 -2.54 -10.14
CA VAL A 53 27.54 -1.91 -9.24
C VAL A 53 26.93 -0.66 -9.85
N SER A 54 25.61 -0.62 -9.92
CA SER A 54 24.80 0.59 -10.04
C SER A 54 24.41 1.07 -8.64
N LEU A 55 24.90 2.25 -8.26
CA LEU A 55 24.65 2.85 -6.96
C LEU A 55 23.57 3.93 -7.04
N ILE A 56 22.48 3.74 -6.29
CA ILE A 56 21.37 4.69 -6.18
C ILE A 56 21.49 5.44 -4.86
N LEU A 57 21.60 6.77 -4.92
CA LEU A 57 21.78 7.66 -3.78
C LEU A 57 20.54 8.54 -3.61
N LEU A 58 19.80 8.36 -2.52
CA LEU A 58 18.56 9.08 -2.22
C LEU A 58 18.80 10.06 -1.07
N GLY A 59 18.67 11.36 -1.34
CA GLY A 59 18.91 12.44 -0.38
C GLY A 59 17.64 13.12 0.12
N GLY A 60 17.59 13.43 1.42
CA GLY A 60 16.58 14.31 2.01
C GLY A 60 16.80 15.81 1.78
N GLY A 61 17.98 16.17 1.28
CA GLY A 61 18.40 17.53 0.95
C GLY A 61 19.73 17.52 0.19
N PRO A 62 20.35 18.69 -0.03
CA PRO A 62 21.71 18.79 -0.57
C PRO A 62 22.70 18.04 0.32
N LEU A 63 23.44 17.09 -0.26
CA LEU A 63 24.44 16.27 0.42
C LEU A 63 25.70 16.16 -0.41
N ARG A 64 26.86 16.04 0.26
CA ARG A 64 28.07 15.51 -0.35
C ARG A 64 28.18 14.03 -0.03
N TRP A 65 28.05 13.21 -1.06
CA TRP A 65 28.23 11.77 -0.98
C TRP A 65 29.71 11.43 -1.15
N LYS A 66 30.33 10.89 -0.11
CA LYS A 66 31.64 10.26 -0.17
C LYS A 66 31.45 8.78 -0.45
N VAL A 67 31.79 8.34 -1.64
CA VAL A 67 31.71 6.94 -2.06
C VAL A 67 33.12 6.39 -2.16
N GLU A 68 33.38 5.30 -1.47
CA GLU A 68 34.64 4.55 -1.56
C GLU A 68 34.37 3.14 -2.05
N THR A 69 35.37 2.52 -2.67
CA THR A 69 35.30 1.16 -3.20
C THR A 69 36.45 0.33 -2.64
N THR A 70 36.21 -0.93 -2.35
CA THR A 70 37.30 -1.88 -2.08
C THR A 70 37.96 -2.32 -3.40
N PRO A 71 39.18 -2.89 -3.35
CA PRO A 71 39.83 -3.40 -4.55
C PRO A 71 38.93 -4.35 -5.35
N ASP A 72 39.05 -4.27 -6.68
CA ASP A 72 38.26 -5.06 -7.63
C ASP A 72 36.74 -4.83 -7.60
N THR A 73 36.24 -3.79 -6.91
CA THR A 73 34.85 -3.35 -7.00
C THR A 73 34.69 -2.30 -8.10
N PHE A 74 33.70 -2.47 -8.99
CA PHE A 74 33.45 -1.56 -10.11
C PHE A 74 32.11 -0.85 -9.94
N VAL A 75 32.12 0.49 -9.92
CA VAL A 75 30.88 1.30 -9.92
C VAL A 75 30.61 1.78 -11.34
N ASP A 76 29.66 1.12 -12.01
CA ASP A 76 29.28 1.40 -13.40
C ASP A 76 28.43 2.68 -13.53
N GLY A 77 27.67 3.00 -12.49
CA GLY A 77 26.77 4.14 -12.50
C GLY A 77 26.47 4.64 -11.10
N ILE A 78 26.34 5.96 -10.99
CA ILE A 78 25.83 6.62 -9.78
C ILE A 78 24.58 7.40 -10.18
N PHE A 79 23.46 7.06 -9.59
CA PHE A 79 22.16 7.67 -9.84
C PHE A 79 21.70 8.41 -8.58
N MET A 80 21.13 9.60 -8.75
CA MET A 80 20.76 10.47 -7.64
C MET A 80 19.28 10.84 -7.67
N GLY A 81 18.60 10.60 -6.56
CA GLY A 81 17.17 10.85 -6.35
C GLY A 81 16.85 11.44 -4.96
N GLY A 82 15.57 11.45 -4.59
CA GLY A 82 15.07 12.02 -3.34
C GLY A 82 14.60 13.48 -3.45
N ARG A 83 14.25 14.09 -2.31
CA ARG A 83 13.47 15.35 -2.24
C ARG A 83 14.15 16.56 -2.90
N VAL A 84 15.47 16.70 -2.75
CA VAL A 84 16.24 17.84 -3.30
C VAL A 84 17.64 17.37 -3.69
N SER A 85 17.72 16.58 -4.76
CA SER A 85 19.01 16.00 -5.18
C SER A 85 19.89 16.98 -5.98
N ARG A 86 19.32 18.02 -6.61
CA ARG A 86 19.99 18.86 -7.62
C ARG A 86 21.31 19.48 -7.16
N ASP A 87 21.40 19.87 -5.88
CA ASP A 87 22.56 20.54 -5.31
C ASP A 87 23.49 19.56 -4.57
N SER A 88 23.25 18.24 -4.69
CA SER A 88 24.12 17.22 -4.10
C SER A 88 25.36 16.98 -4.97
N GLU A 89 26.49 16.76 -4.29
CA GLU A 89 27.79 16.43 -4.86
C GLU A 89 28.11 14.95 -4.61
N VAL A 90 28.89 14.33 -5.51
CA VAL A 90 29.40 12.97 -5.32
C VAL A 90 30.91 12.96 -5.52
N LEU A 91 31.63 12.37 -4.57
CA LEU A 91 33.05 12.07 -4.66
C LEU A 91 33.22 10.55 -4.67
N LEU A 92 33.78 9.99 -5.73
CA LEU A 92 34.17 8.58 -5.79
C LEU A 92 35.68 8.47 -5.56
N SER A 93 36.07 7.92 -4.42
CA SER A 93 37.46 7.84 -3.96
C SER A 93 38.18 9.20 -4.04
N GLY A 94 37.48 10.26 -3.64
CA GLY A 94 37.96 11.65 -3.65
C GLY A 94 37.86 12.37 -4.99
N ILE A 95 37.44 11.70 -6.07
CA ILE A 95 37.30 12.28 -7.40
C ILE A 95 35.85 12.75 -7.60
N PRO A 96 35.60 14.02 -7.97
CA PRO A 96 34.26 14.49 -8.27
C PRO A 96 33.64 13.72 -9.44
N MET A 97 32.42 13.23 -9.23
CA MET A 97 31.65 12.48 -10.23
C MET A 97 30.40 13.26 -10.62
N ILE A 98 30.04 13.20 -11.90
CA ILE A 98 28.72 13.64 -12.38
C ILE A 98 27.83 12.40 -12.38
N GLY A 99 27.00 12.25 -11.34
CA GLY A 99 25.99 11.19 -11.34
C GLY A 99 24.76 11.54 -12.18
N THR A 100 24.06 10.50 -12.64
CA THR A 100 22.82 10.61 -13.41
C THR A 100 21.67 11.03 -12.49
N ARG A 101 20.93 12.07 -12.86
CA ARG A 101 19.80 12.55 -12.06
C ARG A 101 18.55 11.74 -12.39
N MET A 102 17.86 11.25 -11.35
CA MET A 102 16.57 10.60 -11.44
C MET A 102 15.60 11.33 -10.48
N PRO A 103 15.09 12.51 -10.90
CA PRO A 103 14.36 13.42 -10.00
C PRO A 103 13.04 12.83 -9.48
N ASP A 104 12.49 11.84 -10.16
CA ASP A 104 11.22 11.21 -9.80
C ASP A 104 11.37 10.07 -8.77
N LEU A 105 12.62 9.67 -8.45
CA LEU A 105 12.84 8.65 -7.41
C LEU A 105 12.49 9.22 -6.02
N PRO A 106 11.54 8.61 -5.30
CA PRO A 106 11.15 9.09 -3.98
C PRO A 106 12.25 8.81 -2.95
N LEU A 107 12.24 9.59 -1.86
CA LEU A 107 13.07 9.30 -0.69
C LEU A 107 12.32 8.35 0.24
N VAL A 108 12.83 7.14 0.35
CA VAL A 108 12.24 6.08 1.19
C VAL A 108 13.23 5.60 2.24
N TYR A 109 12.74 5.16 3.40
CA TYR A 109 13.57 4.66 4.52
C TYR A 109 13.24 3.24 4.93
N ARG A 110 12.27 2.61 4.26
CA ARG A 110 11.85 1.25 4.55
C ARG A 110 11.55 0.54 3.24
N PRO A 111 11.77 -0.77 3.17
CA PRO A 111 11.50 -1.56 1.97
C PRO A 111 10.02 -1.94 1.83
N VAL A 112 9.12 -1.00 2.11
CA VAL A 112 7.66 -1.15 2.12
C VAL A 112 7.02 0.19 1.77
N GLY A 113 5.78 0.16 1.29
CA GLY A 113 5.02 1.37 0.97
C GLY A 113 4.92 1.63 -0.53
N LYS A 114 3.92 2.40 -0.94
CA LYS A 114 3.70 2.83 -2.33
C LYS A 114 4.94 3.46 -2.96
N ASP A 115 5.60 4.37 -2.26
CA ASP A 115 6.79 5.07 -2.76
C ASP A 115 7.96 4.10 -2.98
N PHE A 116 8.16 3.15 -2.06
CA PHE A 116 9.19 2.13 -2.24
C PHE A 116 8.88 1.24 -3.45
N ARG A 117 7.61 0.88 -3.63
CA ARG A 117 7.15 0.05 -4.75
C ARG A 117 7.39 0.75 -6.10
N ALA A 118 7.00 2.03 -6.20
CA ALA A 118 7.22 2.86 -7.38
C ALA A 118 8.72 3.02 -7.70
N MET A 119 9.54 3.22 -6.68
CA MET A 119 11.00 3.31 -6.83
C MET A 119 11.59 2.02 -7.41
N VAL A 120 11.24 0.85 -6.87
CA VAL A 120 11.76 -0.42 -7.39
C VAL A 120 11.27 -0.69 -8.81
N GLU A 121 10.00 -0.38 -9.11
CA GLU A 121 9.48 -0.49 -10.48
C GLU A 121 10.27 0.37 -11.48
N GLN A 122 10.43 1.66 -11.16
CA GLN A 122 11.20 2.58 -12.00
C GLN A 122 12.65 2.09 -12.19
N LEU A 123 13.35 1.74 -11.11
CA LEU A 123 14.74 1.28 -11.19
C LEU A 123 14.90 -0.03 -11.98
N THR A 124 13.97 -0.97 -11.80
CA THR A 124 13.99 -2.25 -12.53
C THR A 124 13.74 -2.05 -14.02
N GLN A 125 12.89 -1.08 -14.39
CA GLN A 125 12.67 -0.69 -15.78
C GLN A 125 13.88 0.04 -16.38
N ASP A 126 14.35 1.11 -15.73
CA ASP A 126 15.39 2.00 -16.25
C ASP A 126 16.76 1.31 -16.36
N LEU A 127 17.06 0.38 -15.43
CA LEU A 127 18.32 -0.36 -15.40
C LEU A 127 18.20 -1.77 -16.00
N ALA A 128 17.05 -2.11 -16.58
CA ALA A 128 16.79 -3.43 -17.20
C ALA A 128 17.14 -4.62 -16.27
N THR A 129 16.83 -4.51 -14.98
CA THR A 129 17.02 -5.57 -13.97
C THR A 129 15.68 -6.10 -13.49
N HIS A 130 15.63 -7.32 -12.96
CA HIS A 130 14.41 -7.88 -12.34
C HIS A 130 14.27 -7.52 -10.86
N ARG A 131 15.33 -7.00 -10.23
CA ARG A 131 15.34 -6.67 -8.81
C ARG A 131 16.41 -5.64 -8.46
N ILE A 132 16.22 -5.02 -7.30
CA ILE A 132 17.32 -4.39 -6.56
C ILE A 132 18.02 -5.46 -5.70
N HIS A 133 19.27 -5.20 -5.35
CA HIS A 133 20.17 -6.16 -4.71
C HIS A 133 20.47 -5.81 -3.26
N SER A 134 20.39 -4.54 -2.85
CA SER A 134 20.34 -4.18 -1.44
C SER A 134 19.66 -2.83 -1.23
N PHE A 135 19.16 -2.62 -0.02
CA PHE A 135 18.62 -1.34 0.43
C PHE A 135 19.16 -1.01 1.81
N GLN A 136 19.77 0.16 1.97
CA GLN A 136 20.22 0.68 3.25
C GLN A 136 19.70 2.10 3.44
N SER A 137 19.32 2.45 4.67
CA SER A 137 18.78 3.78 4.93
C SER A 137 19.12 4.29 6.32
N GLN A 138 19.34 5.60 6.44
CA GLN A 138 19.45 6.31 7.71
C GLN A 138 18.70 7.65 7.65
N HIS A 139 17.84 7.92 8.64
CA HIS A 139 17.21 9.25 8.76
C HIS A 139 18.24 10.36 9.02
N VAL A 140 19.26 10.05 9.84
CA VAL A 140 20.38 10.95 10.15
C VAL A 140 21.66 10.13 10.11
N PHE A 141 22.59 10.50 9.24
CA PHE A 141 23.89 9.86 9.12
C PHE A 141 24.77 10.18 10.34
N ARG A 142 25.41 9.15 10.91
CA ARG A 142 26.17 9.25 12.18
C ARG A 142 27.67 9.01 12.04
N GLY A 143 28.23 9.21 10.84
CA GLY A 143 29.67 9.23 10.60
C GLY A 143 30.31 7.89 10.23
N ALA A 144 29.78 6.74 10.68
CA ALA A 144 30.25 5.44 10.21
C ALA A 144 29.77 5.17 8.76
N PRO A 145 30.62 4.66 7.87
CA PRO A 145 30.23 4.38 6.48
C PRO A 145 29.07 3.40 6.39
N MET A 146 28.10 3.69 5.52
CA MET A 146 27.09 2.72 5.10
C MET A 146 27.76 1.73 4.14
N THR A 147 27.96 0.48 4.59
CA THR A 147 28.78 -0.50 3.87
C THR A 147 27.91 -1.45 3.06
N ILE A 148 28.13 -1.49 1.75
CA ILE A 148 27.48 -2.42 0.81
C ILE A 148 28.43 -3.57 0.54
N ASP A 149 28.30 -4.65 1.32
CA ASP A 149 29.17 -5.83 1.25
C ASP A 149 28.45 -7.10 0.78
N GLN A 150 27.11 -7.07 0.73
CA GLN A 150 26.29 -8.22 0.38
C GLN A 150 25.05 -7.86 -0.44
N VAL A 151 24.51 -8.87 -1.11
CA VAL A 151 23.20 -8.84 -1.76
C VAL A 151 22.15 -9.49 -0.87
N ASP A 152 20.93 -8.98 -0.95
CA ASP A 152 19.74 -9.55 -0.36
C ASP A 152 18.90 -10.20 -1.45
N LEU A 153 18.90 -11.53 -1.43
CA LEU A 153 18.13 -12.35 -2.35
C LEU A 153 16.77 -12.77 -1.78
N LEU A 154 16.57 -12.60 -0.48
CA LEU A 154 15.46 -13.18 0.28
C LEU A 154 14.30 -12.20 0.46
N THR A 155 14.56 -10.90 0.50
CA THR A 155 13.51 -9.88 0.62
C THR A 155 12.68 -9.81 -0.67
N PRO A 156 11.41 -10.25 -0.66
CA PRO A 156 10.61 -10.31 -1.88
C PRO A 156 10.35 -8.92 -2.47
N ALA A 157 10.16 -7.91 -1.62
CA ALA A 157 9.86 -6.52 -2.00
C ALA A 157 10.91 -5.91 -2.97
N PHE A 158 12.12 -6.47 -3.03
CA PHE A 158 13.18 -6.01 -3.93
C PHE A 158 12.98 -6.44 -5.38
N GLY A 159 12.12 -7.42 -5.64
CA GLY A 159 11.75 -7.83 -6.99
C GLY A 159 10.82 -6.84 -7.67
N ARG A 160 10.81 -6.84 -9.01
CA ARG A 160 9.85 -6.08 -9.83
C ARG A 160 8.41 -6.54 -9.60
N ASN A 161 8.19 -7.83 -9.39
CA ASN A 161 6.86 -8.43 -9.20
C ASN A 161 6.81 -9.29 -7.93
N PRO A 162 6.88 -8.66 -6.73
CA PRO A 162 7.00 -9.39 -5.46
C PRO A 162 5.74 -10.21 -5.13
N LEU A 163 4.57 -9.77 -5.60
CA LEU A 163 3.28 -10.36 -5.24
C LEU A 163 2.95 -11.64 -6.02
N SER A 164 3.59 -11.86 -7.18
CA SER A 164 3.38 -13.07 -7.98
C SER A 164 3.63 -14.36 -7.19
N ALA A 165 4.61 -14.34 -6.27
CA ALA A 165 4.93 -15.47 -5.40
C ALA A 165 3.98 -15.61 -4.20
N HIS A 166 3.15 -14.60 -3.93
CA HIS A 166 2.22 -14.55 -2.80
C HIS A 166 0.77 -14.88 -3.18
N VAL A 167 0.49 -15.10 -4.46
CA VAL A 167 -0.84 -15.50 -4.90
C VAL A 167 -1.15 -16.90 -4.35
N GLY A 168 -2.14 -16.96 -3.47
CA GLY A 168 -2.58 -18.17 -2.79
C GLY A 168 -3.41 -19.09 -3.68
N ALA A 169 -3.45 -20.37 -3.32
CA ALA A 169 -4.31 -21.34 -3.98
C ALA A 169 -5.79 -21.07 -3.65
N THR A 170 -6.68 -21.30 -4.63
CA THR A 170 -8.13 -21.14 -4.49
C THR A 170 -8.88 -22.46 -4.33
N LYS A 171 -8.18 -23.60 -4.47
CA LYS A 171 -8.81 -24.94 -4.60
C LYS A 171 -9.69 -25.34 -3.41
N ASP A 172 -9.29 -24.94 -2.22
CA ASP A 172 -9.90 -25.23 -0.92
C ASP A 172 -10.87 -24.13 -0.46
N LEU A 173 -11.03 -23.05 -1.23
CA LEU A 173 -12.06 -22.05 -0.94
C LEU A 173 -13.46 -22.63 -1.15
N PRO A 174 -14.47 -22.12 -0.40
CA PRO A 174 -15.89 -22.42 -0.62
C PRO A 174 -16.31 -22.26 -2.10
N VAL A 175 -17.27 -23.07 -2.54
CA VAL A 175 -17.70 -23.12 -3.95
C VAL A 175 -18.28 -21.77 -4.40
N GLU A 176 -19.00 -21.09 -3.52
CA GLU A 176 -19.59 -19.78 -3.77
C GLU A 176 -18.53 -18.69 -3.95
N LEU A 177 -17.45 -18.72 -3.15
CA LEU A 177 -16.33 -17.79 -3.33
C LEU A 177 -15.60 -18.05 -4.66
N LYS A 178 -15.38 -19.31 -5.01
CA LYS A 178 -14.79 -19.66 -6.32
C LYS A 178 -15.66 -19.18 -7.47
N HIS A 179 -16.96 -19.39 -7.38
CA HIS A 179 -17.90 -18.88 -8.38
C HIS A 179 -17.84 -17.36 -8.49
N TRP A 180 -17.84 -16.64 -7.37
CA TRP A 180 -17.70 -15.18 -7.36
C TRP A 180 -16.39 -14.74 -8.02
N LEU A 181 -15.27 -15.44 -7.80
CA LEU A 181 -14.00 -15.11 -8.47
C LEU A 181 -14.10 -15.25 -10.00
N GLU A 182 -14.89 -16.19 -10.50
CA GLU A 182 -15.07 -16.42 -11.94
C GLU A 182 -16.03 -15.41 -12.57
N THR A 183 -17.13 -15.07 -11.89
CA THR A 183 -18.22 -14.26 -12.47
C THR A 183 -18.26 -12.82 -12.00
N GLY A 184 -17.56 -12.49 -10.92
CA GLY A 184 -17.75 -11.24 -10.18
C GLY A 184 -19.04 -11.24 -9.35
N ALA A 185 -19.33 -10.08 -8.75
CA ALA A 185 -20.59 -9.85 -8.05
C ALA A 185 -21.75 -9.86 -9.07
N ALA A 186 -22.88 -10.46 -8.69
CA ALA A 186 -24.11 -10.27 -9.44
C ALA A 186 -24.50 -8.78 -9.38
N GLU A 187 -24.75 -8.16 -10.53
CA GLU A 187 -25.23 -6.78 -10.59
C GLU A 187 -26.61 -6.68 -9.90
N GLY A 188 -26.61 -6.24 -8.65
CA GLY A 188 -27.81 -5.76 -7.98
C GLY A 188 -28.03 -4.31 -8.35
N SER A 189 -29.18 -3.97 -8.93
CA SER A 189 -29.51 -2.62 -9.38
C SER A 189 -29.97 -1.66 -8.26
N TRP A 190 -29.63 -1.97 -7.00
CA TRP A 190 -30.06 -1.20 -5.84
C TRP A 190 -28.98 -0.22 -5.43
N GLU A 191 -29.35 1.05 -5.34
CA GLU A 191 -28.49 2.11 -4.83
C GLU A 191 -28.98 2.46 -3.42
N VAL A 192 -28.10 2.37 -2.43
CA VAL A 192 -28.42 2.74 -1.04
C VAL A 192 -27.58 3.93 -0.64
N VAL A 193 -28.25 5.02 -0.25
CA VAL A 193 -27.61 6.18 0.36
C VAL A 193 -28.02 6.23 1.82
N PHE A 194 -27.05 6.28 2.71
CA PHE A 194 -27.26 6.45 4.15
C PHE A 194 -26.62 7.76 4.60
N ASP A 195 -27.43 8.67 5.13
CA ASP A 195 -27.02 10.03 5.51
C ASP A 195 -27.65 10.43 6.86
N PRO A 196 -27.28 11.59 7.45
CA PRO A 196 -27.78 11.99 8.78
C PRO A 196 -29.30 12.11 8.89
N SER A 197 -30.02 12.22 7.76
CA SER A 197 -31.47 12.31 7.72
C SER A 197 -32.18 11.00 7.37
N GLY A 198 -31.44 9.89 7.20
CA GLY A 198 -32.00 8.55 6.99
C GLY A 198 -31.46 7.80 5.76
N PHE A 199 -32.26 6.88 5.24
CA PHE A 199 -31.91 6.09 4.05
C PHE A 199 -32.67 6.54 2.79
N THR A 200 -32.01 6.47 1.65
CA THR A 200 -32.64 6.44 0.32
C THR A 200 -32.32 5.12 -0.35
N LEU A 201 -33.35 4.40 -0.80
CA LEU A 201 -33.23 3.19 -1.63
C LEU A 201 -33.67 3.51 -3.06
N GLY A 202 -32.73 3.48 -4.00
CA GLY A 202 -32.94 3.68 -5.43
C GLY A 202 -32.95 2.36 -6.20
N ASN A 203 -33.75 2.28 -7.27
CA ASN A 203 -33.90 1.04 -8.05
C ASN A 203 -34.13 1.25 -9.56
N GLY A 204 -33.46 2.21 -10.20
CA GLY A 204 -33.59 2.50 -11.63
C GLY A 204 -34.96 3.05 -12.08
N SER A 205 -36.04 2.73 -11.37
CA SER A 205 -37.41 3.19 -11.60
C SER A 205 -37.81 4.36 -10.71
N GLY A 206 -37.07 4.58 -9.63
CA GLY A 206 -37.27 5.67 -8.69
C GLY A 206 -36.42 5.49 -7.43
N ALA A 207 -36.66 6.35 -6.44
CA ALA A 207 -36.04 6.27 -5.14
C ALA A 207 -37.08 6.46 -4.04
N THR A 208 -36.98 5.67 -2.98
CA THR A 208 -37.82 5.74 -1.78
C THR A 208 -36.99 6.21 -0.60
N ARG A 209 -37.53 7.17 0.16
CA ARG A 209 -36.86 7.76 1.32
C ARG A 209 -37.46 7.20 2.61
N PHE A 210 -36.59 6.85 3.55
CA PHE A 210 -36.91 6.43 4.91
C PHE A 210 -36.27 7.44 5.87
N PRO A 211 -37.03 8.45 6.36
CA PRO A 211 -36.49 9.44 7.28
C PRO A 211 -36.27 8.85 8.67
N VAL A 212 -35.28 9.38 9.40
CA VAL A 212 -35.05 9.01 10.81
C VAL A 212 -36.22 9.50 11.67
N PRO A 213 -36.90 8.64 12.44
CA PRO A 213 -37.96 9.06 13.34
C PRO A 213 -37.39 9.73 14.59
N GLU A 214 -38.17 10.61 15.23
CA GLU A 214 -37.75 11.32 16.46
C GLU A 214 -37.41 10.39 17.64
N SER A 215 -37.86 9.13 17.59
CA SER A 215 -37.54 8.11 18.60
C SER A 215 -36.15 7.50 18.46
N MET A 216 -35.47 7.70 17.33
CA MET A 216 -34.12 7.19 17.10
C MET A 216 -33.06 8.21 17.54
N PRO A 217 -31.88 7.76 18.00
CA PRO A 217 -30.74 8.64 18.20
C PRO A 217 -30.35 9.32 16.89
N ASP A 218 -29.86 10.56 17.00
CA ASP A 218 -29.31 11.28 15.85
C ASP A 218 -28.21 10.46 15.15
N ILE A 219 -28.28 10.41 13.83
CA ILE A 219 -27.27 9.74 13.01
C ILE A 219 -26.08 10.68 12.84
N LEU A 220 -25.02 10.39 13.58
CA LEU A 220 -23.73 11.07 13.46
C LEU A 220 -22.81 10.25 12.56
N LEU A 221 -22.19 10.91 11.59
CA LEU A 221 -21.12 10.33 10.74
C LEU A 221 -21.51 8.97 10.10
N PRO A 222 -22.55 8.93 9.25
CA PRO A 222 -22.93 7.72 8.52
C PRO A 222 -21.80 7.29 7.57
N VAL A 223 -21.58 5.98 7.49
CA VAL A 223 -20.51 5.38 6.68
C VAL A 223 -21.08 4.81 5.40
N GLN A 224 -21.93 3.78 5.52
CA GLN A 224 -22.42 2.99 4.41
C GLN A 224 -23.78 2.39 4.76
N GLY A 225 -24.62 2.21 3.74
CA GLY A 225 -25.84 1.42 3.79
C GLY A 225 -25.80 0.24 2.82
N THR A 226 -26.54 -0.81 3.14
CA THR A 226 -26.77 -1.97 2.27
C THR A 226 -28.24 -2.39 2.34
N TYR A 227 -28.72 -3.12 1.34
CA TYR A 227 -30.10 -3.57 1.22
C TYR A 227 -30.16 -5.08 1.03
N ASP A 228 -30.94 -5.77 1.87
CA ASP A 228 -31.34 -7.15 1.61
C ASP A 228 -32.71 -7.17 0.91
N PRO A 229 -32.77 -7.56 -0.37
CA PRO A 229 -34.03 -7.70 -1.08
C PRO A 229 -34.89 -8.88 -0.58
N GLN A 230 -34.32 -9.87 0.12
CA GLN A 230 -35.08 -11.03 0.61
C GLN A 230 -35.89 -10.67 1.85
N SER A 231 -35.25 -10.07 2.86
CA SER A 231 -35.94 -9.58 4.05
C SER A 231 -36.58 -8.20 3.85
N GLN A 232 -36.28 -7.53 2.73
CA GLN A 232 -36.68 -6.15 2.47
C GLN A 232 -36.20 -5.19 3.55
N THR A 233 -34.96 -5.37 4.02
CA THR A 233 -34.37 -4.60 5.11
C THR A 233 -33.17 -3.79 4.62
N LEU A 234 -33.10 -2.51 5.01
CA LEU A 234 -31.91 -1.69 4.90
C LEU A 234 -31.09 -1.82 6.17
N PHE A 235 -29.77 -1.93 6.03
CA PHE A 235 -28.83 -1.84 7.13
C PHE A 235 -27.89 -0.66 6.90
N GLY A 236 -27.49 0.01 7.96
CA GLY A 236 -26.50 1.09 7.85
C GLY A 236 -25.71 1.26 9.13
N VAL A 237 -24.48 1.74 8.97
CA VAL A 237 -23.52 1.84 10.06
C VAL A 237 -22.97 3.26 10.17
N THR A 238 -22.76 3.71 11.41
CA THR A 238 -22.08 4.98 11.73
C THR A 238 -20.71 4.72 12.33
N TYR A 239 -19.83 5.72 12.25
CA TYR A 239 -18.54 5.74 12.95
C TYR A 239 -18.46 6.91 13.94
N GLY A 240 -17.52 6.86 14.89
CA GLY A 240 -17.40 7.87 15.95
C GLY A 240 -18.46 7.74 17.06
N GLY A 241 -18.11 8.26 18.25
CA GLY A 241 -18.96 8.10 19.44
C GLY A 241 -19.07 6.64 19.86
N GLU A 242 -20.29 6.13 20.02
CA GLU A 242 -20.54 4.71 20.28
C GLU A 242 -20.44 3.86 18.99
N GLY A 243 -20.72 4.47 17.82
CA GLY A 243 -21.01 3.76 16.57
C GLY A 243 -22.25 2.88 16.68
N VAL A 244 -23.13 2.87 15.67
CA VAL A 244 -24.41 2.16 15.74
C VAL A 244 -24.73 1.49 14.41
N ILE A 245 -25.29 0.29 14.48
CA ILE A 245 -25.90 -0.40 13.35
C ILE A 245 -27.41 -0.22 13.42
N TYR A 246 -27.97 0.38 12.37
CA TYR A 246 -29.39 0.59 12.18
C TYR A 246 -29.95 -0.44 11.20
N ALA A 247 -31.22 -0.79 11.38
CA ALA A 247 -32.00 -1.53 10.41
C ALA A 247 -33.34 -0.82 10.13
N VAL A 248 -33.80 -0.85 8.88
CA VAL A 248 -35.10 -0.30 8.47
C VAL A 248 -35.86 -1.33 7.64
N ASP A 249 -37.06 -1.68 8.08
CA ASP A 249 -37.99 -2.47 7.27
C ASP A 249 -38.55 -1.57 6.14
N THR A 250 -38.33 -1.96 4.89
CA THR A 250 -38.72 -1.12 3.75
C THR A 250 -40.21 -1.18 3.40
N LEU A 251 -40.97 -2.13 3.99
CA LEU A 251 -42.41 -2.22 3.84
C LEU A 251 -43.14 -1.33 4.85
N SER A 252 -42.75 -1.39 6.13
CA SER A 252 -43.39 -0.60 7.19
C SER A 252 -42.74 0.76 7.43
N GLY A 253 -41.45 0.90 7.10
CA GLY A 253 -40.63 2.06 7.43
C GLY A 253 -40.15 2.05 8.89
N ASP A 254 -40.33 0.95 9.61
CA ASP A 254 -39.93 0.84 11.02
C ASP A 254 -38.42 0.77 11.16
N TRP A 255 -37.89 1.61 12.04
CA TRP A 255 -36.48 1.65 12.39
C TRP A 255 -36.19 0.81 13.63
N SER A 256 -35.02 0.21 13.67
CA SER A 256 -34.47 -0.46 14.85
C SER A 256 -32.96 -0.31 14.94
N ILE A 257 -32.43 -0.48 16.15
CA ILE A 257 -30.99 -0.58 16.40
C ILE A 257 -30.65 -2.04 16.61
N ILE A 258 -29.72 -2.56 15.80
CA ILE A 258 -29.24 -3.94 15.91
C ILE A 258 -28.19 -4.02 17.03
N ALA A 259 -27.21 -3.11 17.02
CA ALA A 259 -26.14 -3.08 18.00
C ALA A 259 -25.44 -1.71 18.05
N GLY A 260 -24.96 -1.33 19.23
CA GLY A 260 -23.88 -0.34 19.38
C GLY A 260 -22.53 -0.97 19.02
N LEU A 261 -21.53 -0.18 18.66
CA LEU A 261 -20.21 -0.64 18.22
C LEU A 261 -19.10 -0.40 19.25
N ASP A 262 -19.44 0.14 20.42
CA ASP A 262 -18.55 0.35 21.56
C ASP A 262 -17.30 1.17 21.18
N GLY A 263 -17.48 2.18 20.31
CA GLY A 263 -16.41 3.05 19.82
C GLY A 263 -15.56 2.45 18.68
N TYR A 264 -16.04 1.37 18.05
CA TYR A 264 -15.41 0.87 16.82
C TYR A 264 -15.79 1.72 15.62
N ASP A 265 -14.77 2.26 14.96
CA ASP A 265 -14.92 3.03 13.73
C ASP A 265 -14.97 2.11 12.52
N ALA A 266 -16.17 1.82 12.02
CA ALA A 266 -16.35 1.04 10.81
C ALA A 266 -16.00 1.88 9.55
N ALA A 267 -15.30 1.27 8.60
CA ALA A 267 -15.04 1.85 7.28
C ALA A 267 -16.03 1.40 6.21
N THR A 268 -16.52 0.16 6.34
CA THR A 268 -17.41 -0.46 5.35
C THR A 268 -18.37 -1.44 6.02
N LEU A 269 -19.43 -1.79 5.30
CA LEU A 269 -20.47 -2.73 5.72
C LEU A 269 -20.86 -3.68 4.59
N HIS A 270 -20.92 -4.97 4.91
CA HIS A 270 -21.53 -6.00 4.08
C HIS A 270 -22.57 -6.78 4.89
N PHE A 271 -23.72 -7.09 4.28
CA PHE A 271 -24.71 -7.99 4.87
C PHE A 271 -24.64 -9.34 4.18
N ASP A 272 -24.48 -10.40 4.99
CA ASP A 272 -24.58 -11.76 4.52
C ASP A 272 -25.96 -12.36 4.81
N ALA A 273 -26.76 -12.53 3.77
CA ALA A 273 -28.14 -13.02 3.91
C ALA A 273 -28.25 -14.49 4.30
N ARG A 274 -27.23 -15.32 4.04
CA ARG A 274 -27.30 -16.76 4.38
C ARG A 274 -27.08 -16.96 5.86
N ASP A 275 -26.05 -16.33 6.40
CA ASP A 275 -25.66 -16.46 7.79
C ASP A 275 -26.36 -15.41 8.68
N GLN A 276 -27.08 -14.45 8.09
CA GLN A 276 -27.81 -13.37 8.77
C GLN A 276 -26.88 -12.57 9.69
N VAL A 277 -25.72 -12.19 9.14
CA VAL A 277 -24.69 -11.41 9.83
C VAL A 277 -24.29 -10.18 9.03
N LEU A 278 -23.86 -9.15 9.75
CA LEU A 278 -23.26 -7.95 9.21
C LEU A 278 -21.75 -8.02 9.42
N VAL A 279 -20.99 -7.90 8.34
CA VAL A 279 -19.54 -7.91 8.35
C VAL A 279 -19.04 -6.48 8.16
N LEU A 280 -18.23 -6.02 9.11
CA LEU A 280 -17.65 -4.69 9.15
C LEU A 280 -16.14 -4.79 9.14
N THR A 281 -15.46 -3.83 8.52
CA THR A 281 -14.00 -3.64 8.64
C THR A 281 -13.67 -2.29 9.23
N GLY A 282 -12.54 -2.21 9.93
CA GLY A 282 -12.16 -1.02 10.68
C GLY A 282 -11.66 0.11 9.79
N ALA A 283 -11.78 1.34 10.28
CA ALA A 283 -11.27 2.53 9.63
C ALA A 283 -9.84 2.89 10.05
N PHE A 284 -9.22 3.75 9.25
CA PHE A 284 -7.98 4.47 9.57
C PHE A 284 -6.80 3.56 9.95
N SER A 285 -6.49 3.49 11.25
CA SER A 285 -5.33 2.80 11.82
C SER A 285 -5.59 1.31 12.06
N ARG A 286 -6.82 0.84 11.85
CA ARG A 286 -7.22 -0.56 12.11
C ARG A 286 -7.95 -1.22 10.93
N PRO A 287 -7.48 -1.11 9.68
CA PRO A 287 -8.20 -1.67 8.54
C PRO A 287 -8.31 -3.20 8.57
N GLY A 288 -7.44 -3.88 9.33
CA GLY A 288 -7.53 -5.32 9.55
C GLY A 288 -8.36 -5.76 10.77
N GLU A 289 -9.02 -4.84 11.48
CA GLU A 289 -10.03 -5.20 12.49
C GLU A 289 -11.32 -5.56 11.73
N ILE A 290 -11.79 -6.79 11.89
CA ILE A 290 -13.00 -7.31 11.25
C ILE A 290 -13.99 -7.64 12.35
N LYS A 291 -15.23 -7.13 12.23
CA LYS A 291 -16.33 -7.46 13.14
C LYS A 291 -17.44 -8.17 12.40
N ILE A 292 -17.94 -9.25 12.99
CA ILE A 292 -19.14 -9.97 12.55
C ILE A 292 -20.21 -9.73 13.61
N VAL A 293 -21.34 -9.18 13.20
CA VAL A 293 -22.46 -8.86 14.08
C VAL A 293 -23.70 -9.60 13.62
N GLY A 294 -24.25 -10.48 14.46
CA GLY A 294 -25.53 -11.15 14.19
C GLY A 294 -26.69 -10.17 14.31
N LEU A 295 -27.81 -10.45 13.62
CA LEU A 295 -29.03 -9.65 13.77
C LEU A 295 -29.65 -9.73 15.18
N ASP A 296 -29.20 -10.68 16.01
CA ASP A 296 -29.52 -10.80 17.44
C ASP A 296 -28.63 -9.92 18.35
N GLY A 297 -27.70 -9.15 17.77
CA GLY A 297 -26.75 -8.30 18.47
C GLY A 297 -25.50 -9.04 18.97
N SER A 298 -25.34 -10.33 18.69
CA SER A 298 -24.09 -11.06 18.95
C SER A 298 -22.93 -10.44 18.18
N LYS A 299 -21.73 -10.44 18.75
CA LYS A 299 -20.54 -9.80 18.17
C LYS A 299 -19.33 -10.73 18.26
N ALA A 300 -18.59 -10.85 17.16
CA ALA A 300 -17.27 -11.45 17.11
C ALA A 300 -16.28 -10.47 16.46
N THR A 301 -15.05 -10.41 16.97
CA THR A 301 -13.99 -9.56 16.42
C THR A 301 -12.75 -10.40 16.13
N THR A 302 -12.20 -10.23 14.94
CA THR A 302 -10.87 -10.74 14.56
C THR A 302 -9.98 -9.56 14.22
N MET A 303 -8.75 -9.53 14.75
CA MET A 303 -7.76 -8.51 14.41
C MET A 303 -6.64 -9.13 13.60
N ILE A 304 -6.48 -8.69 12.36
CA ILE A 304 -5.41 -9.14 11.47
C ILE A 304 -4.44 -7.98 11.26
N PRO A 305 -3.14 -8.13 11.58
CA PRO A 305 -2.17 -7.08 11.31
C PRO A 305 -2.13 -6.75 9.83
N ILE A 306 -2.11 -5.46 9.48
CA ILE A 306 -2.02 -4.98 8.09
C ILE A 306 -0.83 -5.55 7.32
N THR A 307 0.26 -5.87 8.02
CA THR A 307 1.47 -6.50 7.45
C THR A 307 1.25 -7.96 7.06
N SER A 308 0.13 -8.56 7.48
CA SER A 308 -0.28 -9.92 7.10
C SER A 308 -1.01 -9.95 5.76
N PHE A 309 -1.39 -8.80 5.20
CA PHE A 309 -2.03 -8.69 3.88
C PHE A 309 -0.97 -8.44 2.80
N PRO A 310 -0.63 -9.44 1.97
CA PRO A 310 0.45 -9.30 0.99
C PRO A 310 0.17 -8.18 -0.01
N GLY A 311 1.02 -7.17 -0.05
CA GLY A 311 0.91 -6.05 -0.98
C GLY A 311 -0.09 -4.98 -0.59
N LEU A 312 -0.70 -5.03 0.60
CA LEU A 312 -1.60 -3.95 1.07
C LEU A 312 -0.84 -2.64 1.27
N THR A 313 0.36 -2.69 1.85
CA THR A 313 1.19 -1.50 2.07
C THR A 313 1.68 -0.87 0.77
N ASP A 314 1.63 -1.59 -0.36
CA ASP A 314 2.01 -1.04 -1.66
C ASP A 314 0.95 -0.07 -2.21
N LEU A 315 -0.26 -0.05 -1.62
CA LEU A 315 -1.35 0.80 -2.07
C LEU A 315 -1.33 2.23 -1.48
N PHE A 316 -0.51 2.50 -0.46
CA PHE A 316 -0.50 3.78 0.27
C PHE A 316 0.86 4.09 0.90
N ASP A 317 1.07 5.30 1.41
CA ASP A 317 2.30 5.66 2.12
C ASP A 317 2.29 5.11 3.57
N PHE A 318 2.74 3.87 3.70
CA PHE A 318 2.69 3.14 4.96
C PHE A 318 3.52 3.81 6.07
N GLY A 319 2.81 4.30 7.10
CA GLY A 319 3.37 5.00 8.26
C GLY A 319 3.15 6.51 8.24
N ASN A 320 2.75 7.08 7.10
CA ASN A 320 2.39 8.49 6.97
C ASN A 320 0.90 8.69 6.60
N GLU A 321 0.30 7.73 5.90
CA GLU A 321 -1.10 7.73 5.49
C GLU A 321 -1.89 6.60 6.15
N TYR A 322 -3.21 6.75 6.16
CA TYR A 322 -4.11 5.66 6.49
C TYR A 322 -4.19 4.68 5.31
N GLY A 323 -4.25 3.39 5.62
CA GLY A 323 -4.45 2.37 4.59
C GLY A 323 -5.84 2.48 3.98
N PRO A 324 -6.02 2.02 2.73
CA PRO A 324 -7.34 1.94 2.14
C PRO A 324 -8.23 1.00 2.96
N PRO A 325 -9.55 1.24 2.97
CA PRO A 325 -10.48 0.33 3.63
C PRO A 325 -10.42 -1.05 2.99
N LEU A 326 -10.60 -2.09 3.81
CA LEU A 326 -10.81 -3.46 3.34
C LEU A 326 -12.31 -3.67 3.12
N THR A 327 -12.80 -3.62 1.90
CA THR A 327 -14.23 -3.76 1.60
C THR A 327 -14.62 -5.24 1.60
N PRO A 328 -15.54 -5.68 2.48
CA PRO A 328 -16.08 -7.03 2.46
C PRO A 328 -17.01 -7.23 1.27
N LEU A 329 -16.78 -8.30 0.53
CA LEU A 329 -17.50 -8.63 -0.71
C LEU A 329 -18.42 -9.83 -0.55
N MET A 330 -17.97 -10.84 0.20
CA MET A 330 -18.74 -12.06 0.46
C MET A 330 -18.18 -12.81 1.67
N TYR A 331 -19.05 -13.34 2.53
CA TYR A 331 -18.68 -14.20 3.66
C TYR A 331 -19.32 -15.59 3.51
N ARG A 332 -18.52 -16.66 3.53
CA ARG A 332 -18.99 -18.05 3.35
C ARG A 332 -18.13 -19.01 4.15
N ASP A 333 -18.76 -19.85 4.97
CA ASP A 333 -18.12 -20.96 5.68
C ASP A 333 -16.83 -20.54 6.41
N GLY A 334 -16.86 -19.40 7.10
CA GLY A 334 -15.71 -18.84 7.83
C GLY A 334 -14.70 -18.05 6.98
N TRP A 335 -14.85 -18.05 5.66
CA TRP A 335 -14.01 -17.30 4.73
C TRP A 335 -14.66 -15.97 4.33
N LEU A 336 -13.89 -14.89 4.42
CA LEU A 336 -14.27 -13.55 3.98
C LEU A 336 -13.46 -13.14 2.75
N LEU A 337 -14.15 -12.75 1.69
CA LEU A 337 -13.55 -12.10 0.54
C LEU A 337 -13.48 -10.59 0.78
N LEU A 338 -12.27 -10.02 0.67
CA LEU A 338 -11.98 -8.61 0.89
C LEU A 338 -11.32 -7.98 -0.33
N GLU A 339 -11.65 -6.73 -0.62
CA GLU A 339 -10.97 -5.91 -1.61
C GLU A 339 -10.34 -4.66 -0.98
N ALA A 340 -9.16 -4.29 -1.46
CA ALA A 340 -8.51 -3.03 -1.14
C ALA A 340 -8.17 -2.28 -2.44
N LEU A 341 -8.47 -0.98 -2.50
CA LEU A 341 -8.25 -0.12 -3.66
C LEU A 341 -7.25 0.98 -3.30
N GLY A 342 -6.19 1.18 -4.10
CA GLY A 342 -5.13 2.15 -3.79
C GLY A 342 -5.40 3.60 -4.20
N THR A 343 -6.62 3.95 -4.63
CA THR A 343 -7.01 5.33 -4.93
C THR A 343 -8.43 5.60 -4.43
N GLU A 344 -8.60 6.58 -3.54
CA GLU A 344 -9.93 7.09 -3.15
C GLU A 344 -10.65 7.85 -4.30
N GLN A 345 -9.93 8.26 -5.35
CA GLN A 345 -10.41 9.27 -6.32
C GLN A 345 -10.89 8.76 -7.69
N SER A 346 -10.75 7.47 -8.02
CA SER A 346 -11.28 7.00 -9.31
C SER A 346 -12.79 6.78 -9.22
N ARG A 347 -13.58 7.57 -9.97
CA ARG A 347 -15.02 7.33 -10.21
C ARG A 347 -15.30 5.98 -10.91
N TYR A 348 -14.27 5.19 -11.21
CA TYR A 348 -14.36 3.88 -11.81
C TYR A 348 -13.61 2.87 -10.92
N PRO A 349 -14.32 2.07 -10.09
CA PRO A 349 -13.73 1.16 -9.10
C PRO A 349 -12.84 0.04 -9.68
N HIS A 350 -12.66 -0.02 -11.00
CA HIS A 350 -11.94 -1.10 -11.68
C HIS A 350 -10.76 -0.65 -12.55
N THR A 351 -10.24 0.58 -12.38
CA THR A 351 -9.09 1.06 -13.17
C THR A 351 -7.79 1.23 -12.39
N GLY A 352 -7.84 1.45 -11.06
CA GLY A 352 -6.65 1.69 -10.22
C GLY A 352 -6.01 0.43 -9.62
N PRO A 353 -4.97 0.57 -8.81
CA PRO A 353 -4.27 -0.55 -8.21
C PRO A 353 -5.19 -1.19 -7.16
N TYR A 354 -5.25 -2.52 -7.14
CA TYR A 354 -6.14 -3.24 -6.22
C TYR A 354 -5.51 -4.52 -5.69
N ARG A 355 -6.08 -5.00 -4.58
CA ARG A 355 -5.77 -6.30 -3.98
C ARG A 355 -7.08 -6.99 -3.62
N LEU A 356 -7.18 -8.26 -3.95
CA LEU A 356 -8.31 -9.12 -3.60
C LEU A 356 -7.78 -10.25 -2.70
N TYR A 357 -8.38 -10.40 -1.52
CA TYR A 357 -7.95 -11.36 -0.51
C TYR A 357 -9.08 -12.32 -0.15
N ALA A 358 -8.73 -13.57 0.17
CA ALA A 358 -9.54 -14.43 1.02
C ALA A 358 -8.93 -14.46 2.42
N VAL A 359 -9.78 -14.32 3.43
CA VAL A 359 -9.40 -14.32 4.84
C VAL A 359 -10.19 -15.39 5.58
N GLU A 360 -9.52 -16.31 6.25
CA GLU A 360 -10.18 -17.23 7.19
C GLU A 360 -10.34 -16.52 8.54
N ILE A 361 -11.58 -16.25 8.94
CA ILE A 361 -11.86 -15.38 10.09
C ILE A 361 -11.40 -15.97 11.43
N GLU A 362 -11.46 -17.29 11.58
CA GLU A 362 -11.07 -17.97 12.82
C GLU A 362 -9.55 -17.97 13.04
N THR A 363 -8.78 -18.24 11.98
CA THR A 363 -7.32 -18.37 12.06
C THR A 363 -6.58 -17.08 11.76
N GLY A 364 -7.22 -16.15 11.04
CA GLY A 364 -6.58 -14.97 10.48
C GLY A 364 -5.69 -15.27 9.28
N ASP A 365 -5.78 -16.45 8.64
CA ASP A 365 -5.05 -16.75 7.41
C ASP A 365 -5.48 -15.78 6.30
N VAL A 366 -4.51 -15.15 5.63
CA VAL A 366 -4.74 -14.18 4.55
C VAL A 366 -4.09 -14.68 3.27
N ARG A 367 -4.90 -14.80 2.23
CA ARG A 367 -4.47 -15.24 0.90
C ARG A 367 -4.72 -14.15 -0.11
N LEU A 368 -3.66 -13.64 -0.73
CA LEU A 368 -3.80 -12.79 -1.91
C LEU A 368 -4.30 -13.64 -3.08
N LEU A 369 -5.42 -13.28 -3.68
CA LEU A 369 -6.04 -14.04 -4.78
C LEU A 369 -5.78 -13.39 -6.13
N ARG A 370 -5.90 -12.07 -6.19
CA ARG A 370 -5.68 -11.26 -7.40
C ARG A 370 -5.13 -9.90 -6.99
N TYR A 371 -4.37 -9.30 -7.91
CA TYR A 371 -3.86 -7.96 -7.74
C TYR A 371 -3.66 -7.29 -9.09
N ARG A 372 -3.61 -5.96 -9.07
CA ARG A 372 -3.11 -5.13 -10.17
C ARG A 372 -2.22 -4.04 -9.60
N ASP A 373 -1.07 -3.87 -10.22
CA ASP A 373 -0.20 -2.71 -10.03
C ASP A 373 -0.51 -1.67 -11.13
N ASP A 374 -0.21 -0.39 -10.90
CA ASP A 374 -0.64 0.76 -11.71
C ASP A 374 -0.26 0.69 -13.21
#